data_AF-A0A962I331-F1
#
_entry.id   AF-A0A962I331-F1
#
_cell.length_a   1.000
_cell.length_b   1.000
_cell.length_c   1.000
_cell.angle_alpha   90.00
_cell.angle_beta   90.00
_cell.angle_gamma   90.00
#
_symmetry.space_group_name_H-M   'P 1'
#
loop_
_entity.id
_entity.type
_entity.pdbx_description
1 polymer ?
#
loop_
_entity_poly.entity_id
_entity_poly.type
_entity_poly.pdbx_seq_one_letter_code
_entity_poly.pdbx_strand_id
1 'polypeptide(L)'
;MSDQARPIFYVSDGTGITAETIGQSVLTQFDGVPFNTRRLAFVDNEVRARAAVDSIVQAQKESGQRAIVVNTVIDPGLSSIIGESGALMLDVFAPFIGPLEQ
;
A
#
# COMPACT_ATOMS: atom_id res chain seq x y z
N MET A 1 -17.75 -15.14 -13.79
CA MET A 1 -16.50 -14.36 -13.67
C MET A 1 -16.24 -14.23 -12.19
N SER A 2 -15.14 -14.78 -11.70
CA SER A 2 -14.84 -14.84 -10.27
C SER A 2 -14.77 -13.41 -9.73
N ASP A 3 -15.66 -13.08 -8.80
CA ASP A 3 -15.77 -11.78 -8.13
C ASP A 3 -14.64 -11.61 -7.11
N GLN A 4 -13.39 -11.56 -7.58
CA GLN A 4 -12.23 -11.47 -6.69
C GLN A 4 -11.90 -10.01 -6.45
N ALA A 5 -12.26 -9.52 -5.27
CA ALA A 5 -12.01 -8.16 -4.81
C ALA A 5 -10.54 -7.74 -4.99
N ARG A 6 -10.30 -6.52 -5.51
CA ARG A 6 -8.93 -6.04 -5.74
C ARG A 6 -8.21 -5.85 -4.40
N PRO A 7 -7.01 -6.40 -4.23
CA PRO A 7 -6.28 -6.25 -2.98
C PRO A 7 -5.72 -4.83 -2.82
N ILE A 8 -5.91 -4.27 -1.62
CA ILE A 8 -5.43 -2.96 -1.23
C ILE A 8 -4.63 -3.08 0.05
N PHE A 9 -3.43 -2.52 0.07
CA PHE A 9 -2.53 -2.55 1.22
C PHE A 9 -2.28 -1.13 1.73
N TYR A 10 -2.55 -0.90 3.01
CA TYR A 10 -2.16 0.32 3.72
C TYR A 10 -0.82 0.08 4.40
N VAL A 11 0.26 0.65 3.87
CA VAL A 11 1.64 0.34 4.30
C VAL A 11 2.26 1.57 4.97
N SER A 12 2.81 1.36 6.17
CA SER A 12 3.36 2.42 7.01
C SER A 12 4.51 1.90 7.88
N ASP A 13 5.51 2.74 8.10
CA ASP A 13 6.58 2.58 9.09
C ASP A 13 6.10 2.84 10.54
N GLY A 14 4.96 3.52 10.69
CA GLY A 14 4.24 3.70 11.94
C GLY A 14 3.02 2.77 12.08
N THR A 15 1.90 3.29 12.58
CA THR A 15 0.70 2.49 12.89
C THR A 15 -0.16 2.13 11.68
N GLY A 16 0.04 2.80 10.54
CA GLY A 16 -0.78 2.63 9.33
C GLY A 16 -2.16 3.29 9.36
N ILE A 17 -2.54 4.00 10.43
CA ILE A 17 -3.84 4.67 10.54
C ILE A 17 -4.01 5.76 9.47
N THR A 18 -2.94 6.52 9.18
CA THR A 18 -2.97 7.57 8.16
C THR A 18 -3.18 6.99 6.76
N ALA A 19 -2.42 5.95 6.41
CA ALA A 19 -2.55 5.24 5.13
C ALA A 19 -3.96 4.67 4.95
N GLU A 20 -4.50 4.06 6.01
CA GLU A 20 -5.85 3.48 6.01
C GLU A 20 -6.94 4.54 5.88
N THR A 21 -6.88 5.61 6.67
CA THR A 21 -7.87 6.71 6.62
C THR A 21 -7.91 7.36 5.24
N ILE A 22 -6.75 7.69 4.67
CA ILE A 22 -6.66 8.32 3.35
C ILE A 22 -7.14 7.34 2.27
N GLY A 23 -6.66 6.09 2.32
CA GLY A 23 -7.06 5.07 1.37
C GLY A 23 -8.57 4.82 1.39
N GLN A 24 -9.17 4.64 2.56
CA GLN A 24 -10.63 4.51 2.68
C GLN A 24 -11.37 5.72 2.12
N SER A 25 -10.89 6.94 2.41
CA SER A 25 -11.51 8.18 1.89
C SER A 25 -11.49 8.26 0.37
N VAL A 26 -10.45 7.71 -0.28
CA VAL A 26 -10.38 7.62 -1.74
C VAL A 26 -11.30 6.52 -2.27
N LEU A 27 -11.34 5.37 -1.61
CA LEU A 27 -12.13 4.22 -2.05
C LEU A 27 -13.64 4.46 -1.98
N THR A 28 -14.11 5.29 -1.06
CA THR A 28 -15.53 5.68 -0.99
C THR A 28 -16.01 6.45 -2.23
N GLN A 29 -15.11 6.94 -3.09
CA GLN A 29 -15.48 7.55 -4.36
C GLN A 29 -15.83 6.52 -5.45
N PHE A 30 -15.60 5.23 -5.21
CA PHE A 30 -15.78 4.15 -6.18
C PHE A 30 -16.84 3.15 -5.69
N ASP A 31 -18.12 3.53 -5.82
CA ASP A 31 -19.25 2.69 -5.46
C ASP A 31 -19.31 1.39 -6.28
N GLY A 32 -19.63 0.28 -5.62
CA GLY A 32 -19.86 -1.02 -6.27
C GLY A 32 -18.61 -1.78 -6.70
N VAL A 33 -17.40 -1.29 -6.39
CA VAL A 33 -16.15 -2.02 -6.64
C VAL A 33 -15.74 -2.82 -5.40
N PRO A 34 -15.62 -4.15 -5.49
CA PRO A 34 -15.19 -4.96 -4.35
C PRO A 34 -13.69 -4.78 -4.11
N PHE A 35 -13.33 -4.38 -2.89
CA PHE A 35 -11.95 -4.24 -2.42
C PHE A 35 -11.67 -5.16 -1.24
N ASN A 36 -10.47 -5.76 -1.22
CA ASN A 36 -9.97 -6.51 -0.07
C ASN A 36 -8.81 -5.74 0.55
N THR A 37 -9.05 -5.08 1.68
CA THR A 37 -8.09 -4.17 2.30
C THR A 37 -7.31 -4.84 3.43
N ARG A 38 -5.99 -4.60 3.49
CA ARG A 38 -5.10 -5.10 4.55
C ARG A 38 -4.17 -3.98 5.02
N ARG A 39 -3.99 -3.84 6.33
CA ARG A 39 -3.02 -2.90 6.90
C ARG A 39 -1.73 -3.61 7.28
N LEU A 40 -0.60 -3.07 6.82
CA LEU A 40 0.75 -3.50 7.17
C LEU A 40 1.43 -2.37 7.94
N ALA A 41 1.42 -2.48 9.26
CA ALA A 41 2.01 -1.51 10.17
C ALA A 41 3.46 -1.86 10.50
N PHE A 42 4.21 -0.85 10.94
CA PHE A 42 5.60 -0.94 11.38
C PHE A 42 6.54 -1.53 10.32
N VAL A 43 6.37 -1.18 9.05
CA VAL A 43 7.28 -1.54 7.96
C VAL A 43 8.50 -0.61 8.00
N ASP A 44 9.30 -0.75 9.07
CA ASP A 44 10.38 0.15 9.50
C ASP A 44 11.80 -0.39 9.23
N ASN A 45 11.90 -1.55 8.58
CA ASN A 45 13.16 -2.19 8.24
C ASN A 45 13.03 -3.08 7.00
N GLU A 46 14.16 -3.47 6.42
CA GLU A 46 14.21 -4.25 5.19
C GLU A 46 13.49 -5.61 5.31
N VAL A 47 13.62 -6.31 6.44
CA VAL A 47 12.96 -7.61 6.65
C VAL A 47 11.45 -7.48 6.56
N ARG A 48 10.88 -6.45 7.20
CA ARG A 48 9.45 -6.18 7.15
C ARG A 48 8.99 -5.66 5.79
N ALA A 49 9.81 -4.87 5.10
CA ALA A 49 9.52 -4.43 3.74
C ALA A 49 9.44 -5.62 2.77
N ARG A 50 10.38 -6.56 2.85
CA ARG A 50 10.34 -7.81 2.07
C ARG A 50 9.13 -8.68 2.42
N ALA A 51 8.79 -8.80 3.70
CA ALA A 51 7.58 -9.52 4.12
C ALA A 51 6.28 -8.86 3.59
N ALA A 52 6.27 -7.53 3.48
CA ALA A 52 5.18 -6.79 2.85
C ALA A 52 5.10 -7.12 1.35
N VAL A 53 6.23 -7.12 0.64
CA VAL A 53 6.31 -7.54 -0.78
C VAL A 53 5.74 -8.94 -0.97
N ASP A 54 6.14 -9.91 -0.16
CA ASP A 54 5.64 -11.29 -0.26
C ASP A 54 4.12 -11.35 -0.06
N SER A 55 3.60 -10.61 0.93
CA SER A 55 2.16 -10.54 1.21
C SER A 55 1.38 -9.92 0.05
N ILE A 56 1.92 -8.87 -0.57
CA ILE A 56 1.34 -8.19 -1.72
C ILE A 56 1.34 -9.12 -2.94
N VAL A 57 2.48 -9.70 -3.27
CA VAL A 57 2.65 -10.60 -4.42
C VAL A 57 1.72 -11.81 -4.30
N GLN A 58 1.59 -12.38 -3.10
CA GLN A 58 0.68 -13.49 -2.85
C GLN A 58 -0.78 -13.10 -3.09
N ALA A 59 -1.23 -11.95 -2.58
CA ALA A 59 -2.59 -11.47 -2.81
C ALA A 59 -2.88 -11.16 -4.29
N GLN A 60 -1.86 -10.69 -5.04
CA GLN A 60 -1.99 -10.50 -6.49
C GLN A 60 -2.18 -11.82 -7.24
N LYS A 61 -1.42 -12.86 -6.86
CA LYS A 61 -1.56 -14.21 -7.43
C LYS A 61 -2.94 -14.81 -7.14
N GLU A 62 -3.41 -14.66 -5.90
CA GLU A 62 -4.70 -15.21 -5.46
C GLU A 62 -5.90 -14.51 -6.10
N SER A 63 -5.82 -13.19 -6.27
CA SER A 63 -6.90 -12.36 -6.85
C SER A 63 -6.87 -12.26 -8.37
N GLY A 64 -5.73 -12.60 -9.00
CA GLY A 64 -5.47 -12.31 -10.42
C GLY A 64 -5.45 -10.82 -10.77
N GLN A 65 -5.45 -9.92 -9.78
CA GLN A 65 -5.46 -8.47 -9.97
C GLN A 65 -4.18 -7.83 -9.45
N ARG A 66 -3.75 -6.74 -10.08
CA ARG A 66 -2.69 -5.88 -9.56
C ARG A 66 -3.16 -5.21 -8.27
N ALA A 67 -2.36 -5.33 -7.21
CA ALA A 67 -2.66 -4.73 -5.93
C ALA A 67 -2.45 -3.21 -5.97
N ILE A 68 -3.11 -2.51 -5.06
CA ILE A 68 -2.87 -1.09 -4.78
C ILE A 68 -2.20 -0.99 -3.42
N VAL A 69 -1.14 -0.21 -3.31
CA VAL A 69 -0.47 0.10 -2.04
C VAL A 69 -0.66 1.58 -1.77
N VAL A 70 -1.33 1.93 -0.68
CA VAL A 70 -1.33 3.28 -0.13
C VAL A 70 -0.16 3.36 0.84
N ASN A 71 0.90 4.07 0.42
CA ASN A 71 2.18 4.11 1.12
C ASN A 71 2.31 5.39 1.94
N THR A 72 2.72 5.25 3.20
CA THR A 72 3.17 6.37 4.04
C THR A 72 4.58 6.12 4.62
N VAL A 73 5.32 5.14 4.10
CA VAL A 73 6.71 4.90 4.51
C VAL A 73 7.59 6.04 3.99
N ILE A 74 8.31 6.70 4.90
CA ILE A 74 9.15 7.87 4.57
C ILE A 74 10.51 7.45 4.00
N ASP A 75 11.09 6.35 4.50
CA ASP A 75 12.40 5.88 4.04
C ASP A 75 12.32 5.46 2.54
N PRO A 76 13.08 6.12 1.65
CA PRO A 76 13.03 5.83 0.22
C PRO A 76 13.53 4.42 -0.14
N GLY A 77 14.45 3.86 0.64
CA GLY A 77 14.97 2.51 0.44
C GLY A 77 13.90 1.46 0.74
N LEU A 78 13.19 1.62 1.86
CA LEU A 78 12.06 0.75 2.22
C LEU A 78 10.91 0.89 1.21
N SER A 79 10.57 2.12 0.80
CA SER A 79 9.55 2.37 -0.22
C SER A 79 9.92 1.71 -1.56
N SER A 80 11.20 1.79 -1.97
CA SER A 80 11.71 1.11 -3.17
C SER A 80 11.55 -0.41 -3.08
N ILE A 81 11.90 -1.02 -1.94
CA ILE A 81 11.72 -2.46 -1.72
C ILE A 81 10.24 -2.84 -1.86
N ILE A 82 9.32 -2.10 -1.24
CA ILE A 82 7.88 -2.34 -1.34
C ILE A 82 7.41 -2.25 -2.81
N GLY A 83 7.97 -1.31 -3.58
CA GLY A 83 7.72 -1.13 -5.01
C GLY A 83 8.08 -2.35 -5.88
N GLU A 84 9.03 -3.19 -5.44
CA GLU A 84 9.40 -4.44 -6.14
C GLU A 84 8.24 -5.43 -6.25
N SER A 85 7.20 -5.28 -5.43
CA SER A 85 5.96 -6.08 -5.50
C SER A 85 5.19 -5.95 -6.83
N GLY A 86 5.48 -4.92 -7.62
CA GLY A 86 4.75 -4.62 -8.86
C GLY A 86 3.36 -4.02 -8.64
N ALA A 87 2.98 -3.69 -7.40
CA ALA A 87 1.72 -3.04 -7.08
C ALA A 87 1.65 -1.62 -7.67
N LEU A 88 0.44 -1.05 -7.72
CA LEU A 88 0.25 0.38 -7.95
C LEU A 88 0.55 1.12 -6.65
N MET A 89 1.65 1.88 -6.63
CA MET A 89 2.06 2.67 -5.46
C MET A 89 1.33 4.02 -5.47
N LEU A 90 0.56 4.29 -4.42
CA LEU A 90 -0.05 5.58 -4.12
C LEU A 90 0.69 6.15 -2.90
N ASP A 91 1.72 6.95 -3.15
CA ASP A 91 2.51 7.55 -2.10
C ASP A 91 1.83 8.82 -1.57
N VAL A 92 1.45 8.77 -0.29
CA VAL A 92 0.71 9.85 0.36
C VAL A 92 1.61 11.05 0.63
N PHE A 93 2.87 10.82 0.99
CA PHE A 93 3.76 11.87 1.47
C PHE A 93 4.72 12.39 0.41
N ALA A 94 5.02 11.62 -0.63
CA ALA A 94 5.94 12.03 -1.70
C ALA A 94 5.69 13.44 -2.27
N PRO A 95 4.44 13.90 -2.51
CA PRO A 95 4.21 15.27 -2.99
C PRO A 95 4.56 16.37 -1.99
N PHE A 96 4.64 16.05 -0.70
CA PHE A 96 4.80 17.02 0.40
C PHE A 96 6.22 17.04 0.98
N ILE A 97 7.00 15.96 0.85
CA ILE A 97 8.37 15.88 1.41
C ILE A 97 9.26 17.00 0.85
N GLY A 98 9.36 17.12 -0.47
CA GLY A 98 10.21 18.14 -1.10
C GLY A 98 9.89 19.58 -0.68
N PRO A 99 8.60 20.00 -0.69
CA PRO A 99 8.21 21.32 -0.19
C PRO A 99 8.48 21.59 1.30
N LEU A 100 8.52 20.55 2.14
CA LEU A 100 8.69 20.70 3.60
C LEU A 100 10.16 20.67 4.07
N GLU A 101 11.08 20.20 3.23
CA GLU A 101 12.52 20.17 3.51
C GLU A 101 13.24 21.49 3.18
N GLN A 102 12.51 22.48 2.66
CA GLN A 102 13.00 23.83 2.31
C GLN A 102 12.82 24.83 3.46
#